data_AF-A0A432VPA8-F1
#
_entry.id   AF-A0A432VPA8-F1
#
_cell.length_a   1.000
_cell.length_b   1.000
_cell.length_c   1.000
_cell.angle_alpha   90.00
_cell.angle_beta   90.00
_cell.angle_gamma   90.00
#
_symmetry.space_group_name_H-M   'P 1'
#
loop_
_entity.id
_entity.type
_entity.pdbx_description
1 polymer ?
#
loop_
_entity_poly.entity_id
_entity_poly.type
_entity_poly.pdbx_seq_one_letter_code
_entity_poly.pdbx_strand_id
1 'polypeptide(L)'
;MKEMRYLVLFFVLCISMIGTSAYGDGGSVDDEFYRNKMIENMKSAGRWIISEGVSTFDDGGKGAIHRKLIDDFGVQIWVDPWIETDRYLAQFRIKARGINYDIHNLYREEVDEEFYEFWLIKVAARDWSGEHARSVFFVTRTSDIYGQREILVESEQFIESYLVAGQEIQLPLDDMELLYDMQAWLFPDNYQNSDLKNKRVVMDARGNITFVQ
;
A
#
# COMPACT_ATOMS: atom_id res chain seq x y z
N MET A 1 61.36 5.51 -36.76
CA MET A 1 61.20 4.67 -35.55
C MET A 1 61.14 5.44 -34.22
N LYS A 2 61.88 6.54 -34.02
CA LYS A 2 61.78 7.33 -32.77
C LYS A 2 60.40 7.99 -32.58
N GLU A 3 59.77 8.48 -33.65
CA GLU A 3 58.48 9.18 -33.55
C GLU A 3 57.30 8.28 -33.14
N MET A 4 57.32 7.00 -33.51
CA MET A 4 56.26 6.04 -33.14
C MET A 4 56.27 5.70 -31.64
N ARG A 5 57.41 5.87 -30.95
CA ARG A 5 57.51 5.65 -29.50
C ARG A 5 56.84 6.76 -28.69
N TYR A 6 56.88 8.00 -29.17
CA TYR A 6 56.26 9.13 -28.46
C TYR A 6 54.72 9.08 -28.55
N LEU A 7 54.17 8.60 -29.67
CA LEU A 7 52.73 8.49 -29.86
C LEU A 7 52.10 7.41 -28.95
N VAL A 8 52.78 6.27 -28.78
CA VAL A 8 52.34 5.20 -27.86
C VAL A 8 52.45 5.64 -26.41
N LEU A 9 53.52 6.35 -26.03
CA LEU A 9 53.66 6.87 -24.67
C LEU A 9 52.59 7.91 -24.32
N PHE A 10 52.22 8.76 -25.28
CA PHE A 10 51.16 9.75 -25.11
C PHE A 10 49.78 9.10 -24.94
N PHE A 11 49.49 8.04 -25.70
CA PHE A 11 48.23 7.30 -25.60
C PHE A 11 48.09 6.56 -24.25
N VAL A 12 49.17 5.96 -23.73
CA VAL A 12 49.18 5.32 -22.41
C VAL A 12 48.98 6.37 -21.30
N LEU A 13 49.56 7.56 -21.44
CA LEU A 13 49.37 8.66 -20.48
C LEU A 13 47.93 9.19 -20.48
N CYS A 14 47.29 9.35 -21.65
CA CYS A 14 45.89 9.76 -21.75
C CYS A 14 44.93 8.73 -21.14
N ILE A 15 45.18 7.42 -21.29
CA ILE A 15 44.37 6.37 -20.66
C ILE A 15 44.53 6.39 -19.14
N SER A 16 45.74 6.70 -18.63
CA SER A 16 45.97 6.78 -17.17
C SER A 16 45.35 8.01 -16.49
N MET A 17 45.10 9.11 -17.22
CA MET A 17 44.43 10.30 -16.65
C MET A 17 42.90 10.23 -16.64
N ILE A 18 42.30 9.28 -17.37
CA ILE A 18 40.85 9.02 -17.31
C ILE A 18 40.49 8.13 -16.11
N GLY A 19 41.49 7.51 -15.45
CA GLY A 19 41.27 6.55 -14.36
C GLY A 19 41.16 7.13 -12.95
N THR A 20 41.34 8.43 -12.73
CA THR A 20 41.43 9.00 -11.37
C THR A 20 40.35 9.99 -10.98
N SER A 21 39.35 10.28 -11.83
CA SER A 21 38.29 11.25 -11.52
C SER A 21 36.97 10.64 -11.00
N ALA A 22 36.95 9.37 -10.59
CA ALA A 22 35.72 8.71 -10.11
C ALA A 22 35.83 8.05 -8.73
N TYR A 23 36.81 8.43 -7.91
CA TYR A 23 36.66 8.33 -6.45
C TYR A 23 36.16 9.68 -5.96
N GLY A 24 34.99 10.08 -6.47
CA GLY A 24 34.16 11.00 -5.71
C GLY A 24 33.85 10.28 -4.42
N ASP A 25 34.26 10.86 -3.30
CA ASP A 25 33.76 10.55 -1.97
C ASP A 25 32.25 10.80 -2.02
N GLY A 26 31.53 9.82 -2.56
CA GLY A 26 30.09 9.69 -2.50
C GLY A 26 29.78 9.38 -1.06
N GLY A 27 29.98 10.38 -0.19
CA GLY A 27 29.44 10.38 1.16
C GLY A 27 28.00 9.92 1.06
N SER A 28 27.57 9.13 2.05
CA SER A 28 26.29 8.43 2.16
C SER A 28 25.08 9.35 1.98
N VAL A 29 24.90 9.86 0.76
CA VAL A 29 23.70 10.51 0.29
C VAL A 29 22.83 9.37 -0.21
N ASP A 30 21.83 8.90 0.49
CA ASP A 30 21.31 9.24 1.81
C ASP A 30 20.32 8.09 2.03
N ASP A 31 20.79 6.96 2.57
CA ASP A 31 19.97 5.75 2.73
C ASP A 31 18.67 6.08 3.48
N GLU A 32 18.75 7.03 4.41
CA GLU A 32 17.61 7.59 5.11
C GLU A 32 16.67 8.38 4.19
N PHE A 33 17.18 9.27 3.34
CA PHE A 33 16.35 9.95 2.33
C PHE A 33 15.62 8.96 1.41
N TYR A 34 16.31 7.98 0.85
CA TYR A 34 15.67 6.99 -0.03
C TYR A 34 14.66 6.12 0.71
N ARG A 35 14.93 5.81 1.99
CA ARG A 35 14.01 5.10 2.87
C ARG A 35 12.74 5.91 3.12
N ASN A 36 12.89 7.16 3.55
CA ASN A 36 11.76 8.06 3.81
C ASN A 36 10.96 8.34 2.54
N LYS A 37 11.64 8.56 1.41
CA LYS A 37 10.99 8.70 0.11
C LYS A 37 10.16 7.48 -0.26
N MET A 38 10.66 6.26 -0.01
CA MET A 38 9.92 5.05 -0.31
C MET A 38 8.68 4.88 0.58
N ILE A 39 8.79 5.26 1.86
CA ILE A 39 7.65 5.28 2.79
C ILE A 39 6.56 6.23 2.27
N GLU A 40 6.93 7.46 1.90
CA GLU A 40 5.99 8.45 1.37
C GLU A 40 5.38 8.02 0.03
N ASN A 41 6.16 7.35 -0.82
CA ASN A 41 5.65 6.77 -2.06
C ASN A 41 4.64 5.64 -1.78
N MET A 42 4.89 4.76 -0.82
CA MET A 42 3.95 3.70 -0.41
C MET A 42 2.66 4.29 0.16
N LYS A 43 2.74 5.31 1.03
CA LYS A 43 1.56 6.03 1.54
C LYS A 43 0.76 6.67 0.40
N SER A 44 1.42 7.39 -0.49
CA SER A 44 0.79 8.04 -1.64
C SER A 44 0.14 7.03 -2.59
N ALA A 45 0.82 5.92 -2.87
CA ALA A 45 0.29 4.83 -3.69
C ALA A 45 -0.92 4.16 -3.03
N GLY A 46 -0.88 3.91 -1.71
CA GLY A 46 -2.00 3.34 -0.97
C GLY A 46 -3.23 4.24 -1.02
N ARG A 47 -3.06 5.54 -0.79
CA ARG A 47 -4.13 6.53 -0.91
C ARG A 47 -4.68 6.62 -2.34
N TRP A 48 -3.79 6.63 -3.34
CA TRP A 48 -4.18 6.62 -4.75
C TRP A 48 -4.99 5.37 -5.11
N ILE A 49 -4.62 4.18 -4.64
CA ILE A 49 -5.40 2.95 -4.89
C ILE A 49 -6.82 3.07 -4.33
N ILE A 50 -6.98 3.62 -3.13
CA ILE A 50 -8.31 3.81 -2.53
C ILE A 50 -9.14 4.78 -3.40
N SER A 51 -8.55 5.88 -3.85
CA SER A 51 -9.26 6.89 -4.65
C SER A 51 -9.55 6.47 -6.10
N GLU A 52 -8.59 5.84 -6.77
CA GLU A 52 -8.59 5.67 -8.24
C GLU A 52 -8.29 4.23 -8.68
N GLY A 53 -7.90 3.34 -7.77
CA GLY A 53 -7.44 2.00 -8.12
C GLY A 53 -8.52 1.16 -8.78
N VAL A 54 -9.75 1.21 -8.28
CA VAL A 54 -10.88 0.45 -8.85
C VAL A 54 -11.24 0.95 -10.26
N SER A 55 -11.41 2.26 -10.46
CA SER A 55 -11.71 2.82 -11.79
C SER A 55 -10.58 2.58 -12.79
N THR A 56 -9.33 2.71 -12.36
CA THR A 56 -8.17 2.41 -13.21
C THR A 56 -8.13 0.94 -13.62
N PHE A 57 -8.57 0.03 -12.73
CA PHE A 57 -8.71 -1.38 -13.07
C PHE A 57 -9.83 -1.61 -14.08
N ASP A 58 -10.98 -0.97 -13.90
CA ASP A 58 -12.12 -1.14 -14.81
C ASP A 58 -11.75 -0.68 -16.23
N ASP A 59 -11.08 0.48 -16.35
CA ASP A 59 -10.69 1.06 -17.64
C ASP A 59 -9.60 0.27 -18.39
N GLY A 60 -8.61 -0.25 -17.66
CA GLY A 60 -7.36 -0.75 -18.27
C GLY A 60 -6.79 -2.03 -17.66
N GLY A 61 -7.53 -2.65 -16.74
CA GLY A 61 -7.15 -3.85 -16.01
C GLY A 61 -5.90 -3.68 -15.15
N LYS A 62 -5.35 -4.82 -14.73
CA LYS A 62 -4.10 -4.90 -13.95
C LYS A 62 -2.94 -4.14 -14.58
N GLY A 63 -2.86 -4.11 -15.91
CA GLY A 63 -1.76 -3.45 -16.63
C GLY A 63 -1.70 -1.94 -16.41
N ALA A 64 -2.86 -1.29 -16.35
CA ALA A 64 -2.95 0.16 -16.09
C ALA A 64 -2.50 0.50 -14.66
N ILE A 65 -2.99 -0.25 -13.66
CA ILE A 65 -2.55 -0.10 -12.26
C ILE A 65 -1.04 -0.31 -12.13
N HIS A 66 -0.52 -1.41 -12.69
CA HIS A 66 0.90 -1.72 -12.57
C HIS A 66 1.79 -0.61 -13.13
N ARG A 67 1.44 -0.07 -14.31
CA ARG A 67 2.18 1.04 -14.92
C ARG A 67 2.15 2.27 -14.04
N LYS A 68 0.95 2.68 -13.59
CA LYS A 68 0.77 3.84 -12.70
C LYS A 68 1.58 3.71 -11.41
N LEU A 69 1.55 2.54 -10.77
CA LEU A 69 2.28 2.29 -9.53
C LEU A 69 3.81 2.37 -9.71
N ILE A 70 4.33 1.81 -10.80
CA ILE A 70 5.77 1.83 -11.08
C ILE A 70 6.24 3.21 -11.48
N ASP A 71 5.55 3.86 -12.42
CA ASP A 71 6.02 5.08 -13.06
C ASP A 71 5.93 6.28 -12.10
N ASP A 72 4.84 6.38 -11.33
CA ASP A 72 4.59 7.54 -10.46
C ASP A 72 5.17 7.35 -9.05
N PHE A 73 5.14 6.11 -8.54
CA PHE A 73 5.49 5.83 -7.13
C PHE A 73 6.69 4.89 -6.97
N GLY A 74 7.14 4.21 -8.03
CA GLY A 74 8.18 3.18 -7.90
C GLY A 74 7.74 1.99 -7.03
N VAL A 75 6.43 1.73 -6.97
CA VAL A 75 5.79 0.69 -6.15
C VAL A 75 5.33 -0.46 -7.04
N GLN A 76 5.46 -1.69 -6.56
CA GLN A 76 5.07 -2.89 -7.30
C GLN A 76 3.73 -3.43 -6.81
N ILE A 77 2.93 -3.95 -7.72
CA ILE A 77 1.84 -4.86 -7.37
C ILE A 77 2.40 -6.24 -7.04
N TRP A 78 1.99 -6.81 -5.91
CA TRP A 78 2.49 -8.10 -5.41
C TRP A 78 1.56 -9.27 -5.76
N VAL A 79 0.25 -9.04 -5.72
CA VAL A 79 -0.81 -10.01 -6.03
C VAL A 79 -1.82 -9.33 -6.93
N ASP A 80 -2.46 -10.10 -7.82
CA ASP A 80 -3.50 -9.60 -8.71
C ASP A 80 -4.64 -8.96 -7.90
N PRO A 81 -5.16 -7.79 -8.34
CA PRO A 81 -6.31 -7.19 -7.68
C PRO A 81 -7.51 -8.13 -7.73
N TRP A 82 -8.27 -8.17 -6.64
CA TRP A 82 -9.60 -8.78 -6.62
C TRP A 82 -10.61 -7.65 -6.49
N ILE A 83 -11.56 -7.57 -7.41
CA ILE A 83 -12.60 -6.53 -7.43
C ILE A 83 -13.92 -7.22 -7.73
N GLU A 84 -14.93 -6.96 -6.90
CA GLU A 84 -16.28 -7.53 -6.99
C GLU A 84 -16.27 -9.06 -7.20
N THR A 85 -15.48 -9.76 -6.37
CA THR A 85 -15.43 -11.22 -6.33
C THR A 85 -16.28 -11.76 -5.19
N ASP A 86 -16.61 -13.05 -5.19
CA ASP A 86 -17.43 -13.68 -4.13
C ASP A 86 -16.91 -13.40 -2.70
N ARG A 87 -15.61 -13.16 -2.52
CA ARG A 87 -14.97 -12.91 -1.22
C ARG A 87 -14.66 -11.43 -0.93
N TYR A 88 -14.49 -10.61 -1.97
CA TYR A 88 -13.94 -9.26 -1.81
C TYR A 88 -14.66 -8.24 -2.68
N LEU A 89 -15.07 -7.14 -2.05
CA LEU A 89 -15.49 -5.91 -2.76
C LEU A 89 -14.30 -5.33 -3.54
N ALA A 90 -13.17 -5.12 -2.85
CA ALA A 90 -11.91 -4.81 -3.48
C ALA A 90 -10.73 -5.21 -2.57
N GLN A 91 -9.69 -5.80 -3.14
CA GLN A 91 -8.42 -6.06 -2.48
C GLN A 91 -7.25 -5.79 -3.43
N PHE A 92 -6.27 -5.02 -2.94
CA PHE A 92 -5.01 -4.77 -3.61
C PHE A 92 -3.85 -5.10 -2.66
N ARG A 93 -2.74 -5.61 -3.22
CA ARG A 93 -1.52 -5.83 -2.45
C ARG A 93 -0.34 -5.21 -3.17
N ILE A 94 0.26 -4.21 -2.55
CA ILE A 94 1.41 -3.49 -3.11
C ILE A 94 2.61 -3.58 -2.19
N LYS A 95 3.81 -3.42 -2.75
CA LYS A 95 5.03 -3.48 -1.98
C LYS A 95 6.15 -2.62 -2.56
N ALA A 96 7.05 -2.21 -1.69
CA ALA A 96 8.35 -1.68 -2.07
C ALA A 96 9.33 -1.79 -0.90
N ARG A 97 10.60 -2.15 -1.19
CA ARG A 97 11.71 -2.17 -0.21
C ARG A 97 11.36 -2.75 1.18
N GLY A 98 10.73 -3.92 1.21
CA GLY A 98 10.41 -4.62 2.46
C GLY A 98 9.17 -4.09 3.19
N ILE A 99 8.48 -3.10 2.63
CA ILE A 99 7.17 -2.60 3.06
C ILE A 99 6.11 -3.26 2.17
N ASN A 100 5.06 -3.80 2.78
CA ASN A 100 3.93 -4.43 2.10
C ASN A 100 2.64 -3.80 2.63
N TYR A 101 1.76 -3.37 1.73
CA TYR A 101 0.43 -2.88 2.07
C TYR A 101 -0.60 -3.87 1.53
N ASP A 102 -1.45 -4.38 2.41
CA ASP A 102 -2.68 -5.08 2.04
C ASP A 102 -3.85 -4.09 2.19
N ILE A 103 -4.49 -3.74 1.08
CA ILE A 103 -5.51 -2.71 0.98
C ILE A 103 -6.84 -3.40 0.71
N HIS A 104 -7.83 -3.19 1.57
CA HIS A 104 -9.12 -3.85 1.55
C HIS A 104 -10.25 -2.83 1.58
N ASN A 105 -11.25 -3.03 0.74
CA ASN A 105 -12.59 -2.49 0.98
C ASN A 105 -13.35 -3.52 1.82
N LEU A 106 -13.61 -3.18 3.08
CA LEU A 106 -14.20 -4.09 4.07
C LEU A 106 -15.72 -4.12 4.00
N TYR A 107 -16.34 -2.97 3.67
CA TYR A 107 -17.79 -2.81 3.73
C TYR A 107 -18.22 -1.66 2.84
N ARG A 108 -19.40 -1.80 2.22
CA ARG A 108 -20.04 -0.77 1.41
C ARG A 108 -21.52 -0.71 1.77
N GLU A 109 -22.02 0.50 2.01
CA GLU A 109 -23.44 0.81 2.19
C GLU A 109 -23.88 1.84 1.14
N GLU A 110 -25.08 1.69 0.59
CA GLU A 110 -25.67 2.70 -0.29
C GLU A 110 -26.64 3.58 0.51
N VAL A 111 -26.44 4.90 0.46
CA VAL A 111 -27.30 5.90 1.09
C VAL A 111 -27.52 7.03 0.09
N ASP A 112 -28.78 7.34 -0.21
CA ASP A 112 -29.18 8.40 -1.15
C ASP A 112 -28.45 8.35 -2.52
N GLU A 113 -28.38 7.17 -3.13
CA GLU A 113 -27.71 6.90 -4.44
C GLU A 113 -26.18 7.09 -4.44
N GLU A 114 -25.56 7.29 -3.27
CA GLU A 114 -24.11 7.29 -3.10
C GLU A 114 -23.65 6.05 -2.28
N PHE A 115 -22.50 5.50 -2.65
CA PHE A 115 -21.86 4.40 -1.92
C PHE A 115 -20.84 4.95 -0.93
N TYR A 116 -20.98 4.54 0.33
CA TYR A 116 -20.02 4.81 1.40
C TYR A 116 -19.25 3.55 1.73
N GLU A 117 -17.93 3.61 1.61
CA GLU A 117 -17.06 2.44 1.74
C GLU A 117 -16.06 2.62 2.89
N PHE A 118 -15.91 1.57 3.70
CA PHE A 118 -14.90 1.48 4.75
C PHE A 118 -13.70 0.70 4.23
N TRP A 119 -12.56 1.37 4.17
CA TRP A 119 -11.31 0.79 3.68
C TRP A 119 -10.29 0.62 4.81
N LEU A 120 -9.44 -0.39 4.66
CA LEU A 120 -8.33 -0.69 5.57
C LEU A 120 -7.05 -0.93 4.77
N ILE A 121 -5.97 -0.26 5.17
CA ILE A 121 -4.61 -0.59 4.78
C ILE A 121 -3.91 -1.24 5.97
N LYS A 122 -3.50 -2.51 5.83
CA LYS A 122 -2.58 -3.18 6.75
C LYS A 122 -1.16 -3.00 6.25
N VAL A 123 -0.32 -2.37 7.06
CA VAL A 123 1.10 -2.13 6.76
C VAL A 123 1.92 -3.20 7.46
N ALA A 124 2.64 -4.00 6.68
CA ALA A 124 3.62 -4.96 7.17
C ALA A 124 5.01 -4.57 6.66
N ALA A 125 5.91 -4.23 7.57
CA ALA A 125 7.24 -3.72 7.28
C ALA A 125 8.32 -4.60 7.91
N ARG A 126 9.46 -4.74 7.22
CA ARG A 126 10.68 -5.34 7.80
C ARG A 126 11.40 -4.30 8.64
N ASP A 127 12.09 -4.73 9.71
CA ASP A 127 12.79 -3.83 10.65
C ASP A 127 13.76 -2.85 9.95
N TRP A 128 14.45 -3.31 8.90
CA TRP A 128 15.41 -2.49 8.14
C TRP A 128 14.76 -1.48 7.18
N SER A 129 13.44 -1.56 6.95
CA SER A 129 12.73 -0.64 6.05
C SER A 129 12.43 0.72 6.68
N GLY A 130 12.54 0.85 8.01
CA GLY A 130 12.24 2.07 8.76
C GLY A 130 10.76 2.44 8.84
N GLU A 131 9.86 1.66 8.22
CA GLU A 131 8.43 1.74 8.45
C GLU A 131 8.04 0.75 9.56
N HIS A 132 6.95 1.05 10.26
CA HIS A 132 6.42 0.23 11.33
C HIS A 132 5.12 -0.44 10.90
N ALA A 133 4.83 -1.59 11.51
CA ALA A 133 3.57 -2.29 11.28
C ALA A 133 2.41 -1.49 11.91
N ARG A 134 1.36 -1.22 11.13
CA ARG A 134 0.17 -0.47 11.56
C ARG A 134 -1.03 -0.74 10.65
N SER A 135 -2.20 -0.31 11.09
CA SER A 135 -3.41 -0.21 10.27
C SER A 135 -3.78 1.26 10.02
N VAL A 136 -4.28 1.55 8.82
CA VAL A 136 -4.85 2.87 8.47
C VAL A 136 -6.23 2.66 7.87
N PHE A 137 -7.22 3.39 8.37
CA PHE A 137 -8.62 3.27 8.01
C PHE A 137 -9.06 4.48 7.20
N PHE A 138 -9.96 4.24 6.25
CA PHE A 138 -10.55 5.30 5.45
C PHE A 138 -12.05 5.10 5.36
N VAL A 139 -12.77 6.21 5.34
CA VAL A 139 -14.16 6.23 4.86
C VAL A 139 -14.17 7.00 3.55
N THR A 140 -14.78 6.42 2.54
CA THR A 140 -14.84 7.01 1.20
C THR A 140 -16.25 7.07 0.68
N ARG A 141 -16.42 7.85 -0.39
CA ARG A 141 -17.69 8.04 -1.08
C ARG A 141 -17.50 7.95 -2.59
N THR A 142 -18.43 7.31 -3.28
CA THR A 142 -18.51 7.28 -4.75
C THR A 142 -19.96 7.17 -5.22
N SER A 143 -20.28 7.75 -6.37
CA SER A 143 -21.59 7.57 -7.03
C SER A 143 -21.65 6.31 -7.90
N ASP A 144 -20.52 5.62 -8.08
CA ASP A 144 -20.40 4.42 -8.92
C ASP A 144 -19.41 3.45 -8.28
N ILE A 145 -19.80 2.17 -8.16
CA ILE A 145 -18.94 1.12 -7.59
C ILE A 145 -17.65 0.92 -8.40
N TYR A 146 -17.61 1.28 -9.69
CA TYR A 146 -16.39 1.29 -10.51
C TYR A 146 -15.80 2.70 -10.69
N GLY A 147 -16.38 3.72 -10.08
CA GLY A 147 -15.96 5.12 -10.19
C GLY A 147 -14.76 5.51 -9.32
N GLN A 148 -14.47 6.81 -9.28
CA GLN A 148 -13.48 7.37 -8.37
C GLN A 148 -14.08 7.60 -6.99
N ARG A 149 -13.27 7.36 -5.94
CA ARG A 149 -13.64 7.58 -4.55
C ARG A 149 -13.10 8.91 -4.04
N GLU A 150 -13.98 9.69 -3.42
CA GLU A 150 -13.60 10.78 -2.54
C GLU A 150 -13.29 10.22 -1.15
N ILE A 151 -12.11 10.55 -0.60
CA ILE A 151 -11.75 10.19 0.78
C ILE A 151 -12.35 11.22 1.73
N LEU A 152 -13.32 10.78 2.54
CA LEU A 152 -14.00 11.61 3.54
C LEU A 152 -13.24 11.63 4.87
N VAL A 153 -12.69 10.47 5.26
CA VAL A 153 -11.93 10.29 6.51
C VAL A 153 -10.70 9.45 6.25
N GLU A 154 -9.59 9.81 6.88
CA GLU A 154 -8.39 8.99 7.05
C GLU A 154 -8.03 8.97 8.54
N SER A 155 -7.79 7.80 9.11
CA SER A 155 -7.50 7.63 10.54
C SER A 155 -6.52 6.49 10.79
N GLU A 156 -5.60 6.69 11.73
CA GLU A 156 -4.75 5.59 12.26
C GLU A 156 -5.46 4.80 13.37
N GLN A 157 -6.64 5.24 13.80
CA GLN A 157 -7.48 4.52 14.75
C GLN A 157 -8.73 3.96 14.07
N PHE A 158 -9.15 2.78 14.53
CA PHE A 158 -10.32 2.07 14.03
C PHE A 158 -11.57 2.96 13.98
N ILE A 159 -12.26 2.91 12.83
CA ILE A 159 -13.51 3.61 12.58
C ILE A 159 -14.62 2.55 12.55
N GLU A 160 -15.43 2.49 13.61
CA GLU A 160 -16.52 1.53 13.73
C GLU A 160 -17.76 1.93 12.92
N SER A 161 -18.01 3.23 12.83
CA SER A 161 -19.18 3.79 12.16
C SER A 161 -18.90 5.16 11.54
N TYR A 162 -19.81 5.59 10.66
CA TYR A 162 -19.78 6.90 10.02
C TYR A 162 -21.19 7.47 9.87
N LEU A 163 -21.36 8.77 10.15
CA LEU A 163 -22.67 9.44 10.12
C LEU A 163 -22.86 10.19 8.80
N VAL A 164 -23.91 9.85 8.05
CA VAL A 164 -24.29 10.44 6.77
C VAL A 164 -25.74 10.89 6.84
N ALA A 165 -26.00 12.19 6.63
CA ALA A 165 -27.37 12.75 6.64
C ALA A 165 -28.24 12.38 7.87
N GLY A 166 -27.61 12.08 9.02
CA GLY A 166 -28.30 11.64 10.23
C GLY A 166 -28.52 10.13 10.35
N GLN A 167 -28.18 9.35 9.32
CA GLN A 167 -28.09 7.89 9.36
C GLN A 167 -26.67 7.45 9.72
N GLU A 168 -26.54 6.58 10.70
CA GLU A 168 -25.26 5.96 11.06
C GLU A 168 -25.06 4.67 10.26
N ILE A 169 -23.95 4.58 9.54
CA ILE A 169 -23.49 3.38 8.85
C ILE A 169 -22.50 2.68 9.78
N GLN A 170 -22.80 1.45 10.19
CA GLN A 170 -21.96 0.67 11.11
C GLN A 170 -21.30 -0.50 10.39
N LEU A 171 -20.03 -0.77 10.69
CA LEU A 171 -19.37 -2.00 10.23
C LEU A 171 -20.03 -3.24 10.86
N PRO A 172 -20.33 -4.30 10.10
CA PRO A 172 -20.95 -5.52 10.63
C PRO A 172 -19.91 -6.37 11.37
N LEU A 173 -19.62 -6.03 12.63
CA LEU A 173 -18.59 -6.68 13.45
C LEU A 173 -18.98 -8.07 13.99
N ASP A 174 -20.16 -8.57 13.63
CA ASP A 174 -20.58 -9.96 13.80
C ASP A 174 -20.15 -10.87 12.63
N ASP A 175 -19.71 -10.30 11.51
CA ASP A 175 -19.17 -11.03 10.38
C ASP A 175 -17.73 -11.53 10.64
N MET A 176 -17.60 -12.85 10.79
CA MET A 176 -16.33 -13.53 11.02
C MET A 176 -15.33 -13.35 9.88
N GLU A 177 -15.79 -13.24 8.64
CA GLU A 177 -14.94 -13.03 7.48
C GLU A 177 -14.30 -11.64 7.51
N LEU A 178 -15.10 -10.62 7.82
CA LEU A 178 -14.64 -9.25 8.01
C LEU A 178 -13.62 -9.17 9.15
N LEU A 179 -13.91 -9.79 10.30
CA LEU A 179 -12.97 -9.84 11.43
C LEU A 179 -11.65 -10.55 11.07
N TYR A 180 -11.74 -11.61 10.25
CA TYR A 180 -10.57 -12.32 9.75
C TYR A 180 -9.73 -11.47 8.80
N ASP A 181 -10.34 -10.64 7.94
CA ASP A 181 -9.60 -9.74 7.05
C ASP A 181 -8.95 -8.59 7.81
N MET A 182 -9.64 -8.05 8.81
CA MET A 182 -9.13 -6.95 9.65
C MET A 182 -7.91 -7.34 10.47
N GLN A 183 -7.87 -8.55 11.02
CA GLN A 183 -6.77 -9.06 11.85
C GLN A 183 -6.34 -8.11 12.97
N ALA A 184 -7.31 -7.48 13.64
CA ALA A 184 -7.07 -6.40 14.60
C ALA A 184 -6.06 -6.74 15.71
N TRP A 185 -5.99 -8.01 16.14
CA TRP A 185 -5.04 -8.50 17.14
C TRP A 185 -3.56 -8.40 16.72
N LEU A 186 -3.26 -8.23 15.43
CA LEU A 186 -1.90 -8.00 14.94
C LEU A 186 -1.49 -6.52 15.01
N PHE A 187 -2.45 -5.60 15.20
CA PHE A 187 -2.24 -4.15 15.19
C PHE A 187 -2.94 -3.47 16.38
N PRO A 188 -2.75 -3.93 17.63
CA PRO A 188 -3.56 -3.50 18.77
C PRO A 188 -3.55 -1.99 19.02
N ASP A 189 -2.45 -1.31 18.66
CA ASP A 189 -2.29 0.14 18.80
C ASP A 189 -3.22 0.96 17.90
N ASN A 190 -3.73 0.36 16.82
CA ASN A 190 -4.69 1.00 15.91
C ASN A 190 -6.16 0.71 16.30
N TYR A 191 -6.38 -0.10 17.34
CA TYR A 191 -7.70 -0.51 17.82
C TYR A 191 -7.86 -0.20 19.32
N GLN A 192 -7.22 0.85 19.83
CA GLN A 192 -7.13 1.09 21.28
C GLN A 192 -8.49 1.21 21.97
N ASN A 193 -9.46 1.80 21.27
CA ASN A 193 -10.81 2.03 21.78
C ASN A 193 -11.80 0.90 21.46
N SER A 194 -11.31 -0.24 20.98
CA SER A 194 -12.15 -1.37 20.59
C SER A 194 -11.67 -2.68 21.22
N ASP A 195 -12.61 -3.59 21.49
CA ASP A 195 -12.31 -4.94 21.96
C ASP A 195 -11.76 -5.84 20.84
N LEU A 196 -11.81 -5.41 19.58
CA LEU A 196 -11.32 -6.19 18.44
C LEU A 196 -9.84 -6.56 18.56
N LYS A 197 -9.02 -5.72 19.20
CA LYS A 197 -7.60 -6.03 19.47
C LYS A 197 -7.38 -7.31 20.29
N ASN A 198 -8.40 -7.75 21.02
CA ASN A 198 -8.35 -8.95 21.86
C ASN A 198 -9.05 -10.16 21.20
N LYS A 199 -9.71 -9.98 20.06
CA LYS A 199 -10.45 -11.04 19.38
C LYS A 199 -9.60 -11.64 18.28
N ARG A 200 -9.08 -12.84 18.49
CA ARG A 200 -8.31 -13.56 17.46
C ARG A 200 -9.22 -14.46 16.65
N VAL A 201 -9.16 -14.32 15.33
CA VAL A 201 -9.89 -15.14 14.37
C VAL A 201 -8.90 -15.89 13.49
N VAL A 202 -9.16 -17.17 13.22
CA VAL A 202 -8.32 -18.00 12.35
C VAL A 202 -9.16 -18.74 11.32
N MET A 203 -8.55 -19.02 10.17
CA MET A 203 -9.13 -19.86 9.13
C MET A 203 -8.39 -21.20 9.13
N ASP A 204 -9.13 -22.29 9.23
CA ASP A 204 -8.56 -23.64 9.16
C ASP A 204 -8.23 -24.06 7.71
N ALA A 205 -7.62 -25.23 7.54
CA ALA A 205 -7.24 -25.75 6.21
C ALA A 205 -8.44 -26.06 5.29
N ARG A 206 -9.67 -26.05 5.82
CA ARG A 206 -10.92 -26.26 5.07
C ARG A 206 -11.62 -24.94 4.77
N GLY A 207 -11.08 -23.81 5.21
CA GLY A 207 -11.67 -22.49 5.04
C GLY A 207 -12.65 -22.08 6.14
N ASN A 208 -12.84 -22.88 7.20
CA ASN A 208 -13.74 -22.49 8.29
C ASN A 208 -13.08 -21.43 9.15
N ILE A 209 -13.81 -20.36 9.43
CA ILE A 209 -13.35 -19.25 10.25
C ILE A 209 -13.90 -19.38 11.68
N THR A 210 -13.01 -19.36 12.68
CA THR A 210 -13.40 -19.51 14.09
C THR A 210 -12.61 -18.56 15.00
N PHE A 211 -13.19 -18.24 16.17
CA PHE A 211 -12.46 -17.58 17.24
C PHE A 211 -11.45 -18.53 17.90
N VAL A 212 -10.28 -17.99 18.26
CA VAL A 212 -9.32 -18.66 19.13
C VAL A 212 -9.46 -18.05 20.52
N GLN A 213 -9.78 -18.90 21.49
CA GLN A 213 -9.75 -18.55 22.92
C GLN A 213 -8.32 -18.38 23.42
#